data_AF-A0A8S3PNK7-F1
#
_entry.id   AF-A0A8S3PNK7-F1
#
_cell.length_a   1.000
_cell.length_b   1.000
_cell.length_c   1.000
_cell.angle_alpha   90.00
_cell.angle_beta   90.00
_cell.angle_gamma   90.00
#
_symmetry.space_group_name_H-M   'P 1'
#
loop_
_entity.id
_entity.type
_entity.pdbx_description
1 polymer ?
#
loop_
_entity_poly.entity_id
_entity_poly.type
_entity_poly.pdbx_seq_one_letter_code
_entity_poly.pdbx_strand_id
1 'polypeptide(L)'
;MTSVSEEEENYVRLALLLKGVTPRAVRTYFDREFPPTSLPSTLIRSHNTLLDLKVKRIINQAQWNLLIPRNGVPDSKTFDVTLMICLIRNLTSINPPINGFDSLPLPGETTPGSDLARIKCYRNKLAHHDSNTIDTTYFNTAWRDISDAVGRLGGQTMYQECQGLKVKILDQSNQEIMLEIKQSLEELKELKLTIDNLNIEHSKVMEILKDPIPWNIKGTLYLLIQIKVDYYLTG
;
A
#
# COMPACT_ATOMS: atom_id res chain seq x y z
N MET A 1 -20.91 -21.37 15.05
CA MET A 1 -20.30 -20.41 14.11
C MET A 1 -20.56 -19.03 14.67
N THR A 2 -19.52 -18.34 15.12
CA THR A 2 -19.62 -16.95 15.55
C THR A 2 -19.89 -16.10 14.32
N SER A 3 -21.07 -15.48 14.24
CA SER A 3 -21.40 -14.52 13.19
C SER A 3 -20.45 -13.33 13.24
N VAL A 4 -19.95 -12.90 12.08
CA VAL A 4 -19.17 -11.66 11.95
C VAL A 4 -20.05 -10.48 12.39
N SER A 5 -19.50 -9.56 13.18
CA SER A 5 -20.22 -8.33 13.59
C SER A 5 -20.45 -7.41 12.39
N GLU A 6 -21.47 -6.54 12.46
CA GLU A 6 -21.73 -5.54 11.40
C GLU A 6 -20.49 -4.67 11.16
N GLU A 7 -19.81 -4.28 12.24
CA GLU A 7 -18.62 -3.45 12.16
C GLU A 7 -17.41 -4.16 11.53
N GLU A 8 -17.25 -5.46 11.77
CA GLU A 8 -16.25 -6.26 11.05
C GLU A 8 -16.61 -6.35 9.56
N GLU A 9 -17.87 -6.61 9.21
CA GLU A 9 -18.27 -6.62 7.81
C GLU A 9 -18.05 -5.27 7.12
N ASN A 10 -18.32 -4.16 7.81
CA ASN A 10 -18.05 -2.80 7.32
C ASN A 10 -16.56 -2.60 7.00
N TYR A 11 -15.67 -3.06 7.88
CA TYR A 11 -14.23 -3.03 7.63
C TYR A 11 -13.87 -3.82 6.36
N VAL A 12 -14.38 -5.05 6.23
CA VAL A 12 -14.16 -5.91 5.05
C VAL A 12 -14.62 -5.22 3.77
N ARG A 13 -15.86 -4.73 3.76
CA ARG A 13 -16.44 -4.05 2.60
C ARG A 13 -15.57 -2.85 2.19
N LEU A 14 -15.16 -2.03 3.15
CA LEU A 14 -14.33 -0.85 2.87
C LEU A 14 -12.95 -1.25 2.33
N ALA A 15 -12.34 -2.31 2.88
CA ALA A 15 -11.09 -2.86 2.39
C ALA A 15 -11.21 -3.38 0.95
N LEU A 16 -12.30 -4.09 0.62
CA LEU A 16 -12.58 -4.58 -0.73
C LEU A 16 -12.77 -3.42 -1.72
N LEU A 17 -13.51 -2.39 -1.32
CA LEU A 17 -13.70 -1.19 -2.14
C LEU A 17 -12.36 -0.53 -2.46
N LEU A 18 -11.53 -0.29 -1.43
CA LEU A 18 -10.24 0.39 -1.53
C LEU A 18 -9.17 -0.44 -2.24
N LYS A 19 -9.15 -1.77 -2.10
CA LYS A 19 -8.16 -2.64 -2.74
C LYS A 19 -8.58 -3.15 -4.12
N GLY A 20 -9.88 -3.23 -4.40
CA GLY A 20 -10.42 -3.78 -5.65
C GLY A 20 -10.84 -2.71 -6.66
N VAL A 21 -11.77 -1.83 -6.27
CA VAL A 21 -12.40 -0.89 -7.21
C VAL A 21 -11.57 0.38 -7.38
N THR A 22 -11.12 0.99 -6.27
CA THR A 22 -10.41 2.28 -6.36
C THR A 22 -9.12 2.25 -7.22
N PRO A 23 -8.29 1.19 -7.23
CA PRO A 23 -7.12 1.15 -8.09
C PRO A 23 -7.46 1.17 -9.58
N ARG A 24 -8.58 0.55 -9.96
CA ARG A 24 -9.06 0.58 -11.35
C ARG A 24 -9.56 1.97 -11.72
N ALA A 25 -10.32 2.64 -10.85
CA ALA A 25 -10.81 3.99 -11.11
C ALA A 25 -9.67 5.02 -11.22
N VAL A 26 -8.69 4.95 -10.32
CA VAL A 26 -7.48 5.81 -10.37
C VAL A 26 -6.69 5.52 -11.64
N ARG A 27 -6.55 4.26 -12.04
CA ARG A 27 -5.87 3.89 -13.29
C ARG A 27 -6.59 4.39 -14.52
N THR A 28 -7.92 4.30 -14.58
CA THR A 28 -8.71 4.86 -15.68
C THR A 28 -8.45 6.35 -15.86
N TYR A 29 -8.42 7.11 -14.75
CA TYR A 29 -8.06 8.53 -14.80
C TYR A 29 -6.58 8.72 -15.21
N PHE A 30 -5.67 7.95 -14.62
CA PHE A 30 -4.23 8.00 -14.93
C PHE A 30 -3.96 7.77 -16.42
N ASP A 31 -4.54 6.71 -17.01
CA ASP A 31 -4.34 6.35 -18.42
C ASP A 31 -4.95 7.40 -19.37
N ARG A 32 -5.88 8.24 -18.90
CA ARG A 32 -6.36 9.39 -19.68
C ARG A 32 -5.35 10.53 -19.71
N GLU A 33 -4.71 10.81 -18.59
CA GLU A 33 -3.65 11.84 -18.49
C GLU A 33 -2.32 11.36 -19.09
N PHE A 34 -2.06 10.06 -19.00
CA PHE A 34 -0.85 9.40 -19.48
C PHE A 34 -1.21 8.16 -20.33
N PRO A 35 -1.65 8.35 -21.59
CA PRO A 35 -2.06 7.24 -22.46
C PRO A 35 -0.99 6.14 -22.52
N PRO A 36 -1.32 4.84 -22.32
CA PRO A 36 -0.34 3.76 -22.23
C PRO A 36 0.63 3.68 -23.42
N THR A 37 0.16 4.01 -24.62
CA THR A 37 0.98 4.06 -25.85
C THR A 37 2.06 5.14 -25.80
N SER A 38 1.81 6.24 -25.10
CA SER A 38 2.71 7.39 -24.95
C SER A 38 3.43 7.43 -23.61
N LEU A 39 3.01 6.61 -22.63
CA LEU A 39 3.54 6.58 -21.27
C LEU A 39 5.08 6.50 -21.23
N PRO A 40 5.77 5.62 -22.00
CA PRO A 40 7.22 5.58 -22.00
C PRO A 40 7.85 6.92 -22.39
N SER A 41 7.33 7.57 -23.43
CA SER A 41 7.84 8.85 -23.91
C SER A 41 7.59 9.99 -22.92
N THR A 42 6.46 9.98 -22.23
CA THR A 42 6.14 10.98 -21.20
C THR A 42 7.04 10.84 -19.98
N LEU A 43 7.33 9.61 -19.55
CA LEU A 43 8.25 9.36 -18.43
C LEU A 43 9.69 9.76 -18.77
N ILE A 44 10.16 9.48 -20.00
CA ILE A 44 11.48 9.93 -20.48
C ILE A 44 11.56 11.45 -20.50
N ARG A 45 10.54 12.13 -21.03
CA ARG A 45 10.49 13.60 -21.06
C ARG A 45 10.50 14.22 -19.65
N SER A 46 9.89 13.52 -18.70
CA SER A 46 9.78 13.94 -17.31
C SER A 46 10.93 13.45 -16.42
N HIS A 47 12.02 12.93 -17.01
CA HIS A 47 13.09 12.25 -16.27
C HIS A 47 13.68 13.09 -15.14
N ASN A 48 13.93 14.38 -15.37
CA ASN A 48 14.50 15.26 -14.34
C ASN A 48 13.57 15.43 -13.13
N THR A 49 12.26 15.60 -13.37
CA THR A 49 11.26 15.65 -12.28
C THR A 49 11.21 14.33 -11.53
N LEU A 50 11.20 13.19 -12.25
CA LEU A 50 11.23 11.87 -11.61
C LEU A 50 12.51 11.65 -10.78
N LEU A 51 13.65 12.11 -11.27
CA LEU A 51 14.93 12.02 -10.55
C LEU A 51 14.90 12.86 -9.28
N ASP A 52 14.35 14.08 -9.33
CA ASP A 52 14.15 14.91 -8.13
C ASP A 52 13.23 14.23 -7.10
N LEU A 53 12.12 13.63 -7.55
CA LEU A 53 11.22 12.86 -6.67
C LEU A 53 11.94 11.66 -6.03
N LYS A 54 12.83 10.99 -6.76
CA LYS A 54 13.65 9.89 -6.24
C LYS A 54 14.67 10.39 -5.21
N VAL A 55 15.38 11.47 -5.51
CA VAL A 55 16.37 12.08 -4.58
C VAL A 55 15.69 12.53 -3.28
N LYS A 56 14.49 13.11 -3.38
CA LYS A 56 13.64 13.49 -2.23
C LYS A 56 12.98 12.29 -1.53
N ARG A 57 13.22 11.06 -1.99
CA ARG A 57 12.64 9.81 -1.45
C ARG A 57 11.12 9.76 -1.48
N ILE A 58 10.49 10.53 -2.37
CA ILE A 58 9.05 10.48 -2.63
C ILE A 58 8.72 9.22 -3.45
N ILE A 59 9.64 8.81 -4.34
CA ILE A 59 9.58 7.56 -5.10
C ILE A 59 10.75 6.69 -4.65
N ASN A 60 10.47 5.45 -4.26
CA ASN A 60 11.51 4.51 -3.84
C ASN A 60 12.15 3.77 -5.03
N GLN A 61 13.19 2.97 -4.78
CA GLN A 61 13.91 2.27 -5.85
C GLN A 61 13.04 1.23 -6.59
N ALA A 62 12.11 0.56 -5.90
CA ALA A 62 11.21 -0.40 -6.54
C ALA A 62 10.25 0.31 -7.50
N GLN A 63 9.64 1.40 -7.07
CA GLN A 63 8.80 2.25 -7.92
C GLN A 63 9.59 2.86 -9.07
N TRP A 64 10.83 3.32 -8.84
CA TRP A 64 11.70 3.79 -9.91
C TRP A 64 11.93 2.74 -11.00
N ASN A 65 12.14 1.48 -10.61
CA ASN A 65 12.33 0.39 -11.56
C ASN A 65 11.07 0.08 -12.38
N LEU A 66 9.88 0.43 -11.89
CA LEU A 66 8.63 0.34 -12.66
C LEU A 66 8.52 1.48 -13.69
N LEU A 67 8.98 2.69 -13.34
CA LEU A 67 8.92 3.87 -14.21
C LEU A 67 10.01 3.86 -15.30
N ILE A 68 11.24 3.48 -14.91
CA ILE A 68 12.43 3.45 -15.74
C ILE A 68 13.02 2.04 -15.66
N PRO A 69 12.36 1.04 -16.29
CA PRO A 69 12.81 -0.34 -16.24
C PRO A 69 14.11 -0.52 -17.01
N ARG A 70 14.97 -1.43 -16.53
CA ARG A 70 16.19 -1.83 -17.27
C ARG A 70 15.85 -2.58 -18.56
N ASN A 71 14.81 -3.42 -18.50
CA ASN A 71 14.32 -4.24 -19.60
C ASN A 71 12.81 -4.06 -19.72
N GLY A 72 12.31 -3.94 -20.95
CA GLY A 72 10.87 -3.77 -21.23
C GLY A 72 10.43 -2.31 -21.19
N VAL A 73 9.11 -2.11 -21.18
CA VAL A 73 8.47 -0.78 -21.17
C VAL A 73 7.62 -0.63 -19.91
N PRO A 74 7.49 0.60 -19.36
CA PRO A 74 6.63 0.85 -18.22
C PRO A 74 5.16 0.57 -18.58
N ASP A 75 4.44 -0.07 -17.65
CA ASP A 75 3.02 -0.41 -17.79
C ASP A 75 2.26 0.07 -16.54
N SER A 76 1.27 0.94 -16.73
CA SER A 76 0.45 1.50 -15.65
C SER A 76 -0.33 0.43 -14.87
N LYS A 77 -0.53 -0.76 -15.43
CA LYS A 77 -1.12 -1.91 -14.73
C LYS A 77 -0.27 -2.37 -13.56
N THR A 78 1.05 -2.16 -13.62
CA THR A 78 2.00 -2.52 -12.55
C THR A 78 2.07 -1.46 -11.44
N PHE A 79 1.48 -0.28 -11.64
CA PHE A 79 1.57 0.81 -10.69
C PHE A 79 0.51 0.68 -9.59
N ASP A 80 0.95 0.91 -8.35
CA ASP A 80 0.04 1.07 -7.24
C ASP A 80 -0.64 2.46 -7.25
N VAL A 81 -1.71 2.61 -6.47
CA VAL A 81 -2.48 3.86 -6.38
C VAL A 81 -1.63 5.04 -5.91
N THR A 82 -0.71 4.80 -4.98
CA THR A 82 0.14 5.85 -4.42
C THR A 82 1.09 6.40 -5.47
N LEU A 83 1.69 5.53 -6.29
CA LEU A 83 2.54 5.89 -7.41
C LEU A 83 1.77 6.66 -8.48
N MET A 84 0.58 6.17 -8.89
CA MET A 84 -0.25 6.87 -9.88
C MET A 84 -0.62 8.29 -9.43
N ILE A 85 -1.06 8.47 -8.17
CA ILE A 85 -1.37 9.79 -7.62
C ILE A 85 -0.12 10.68 -7.55
N CYS A 86 1.03 10.10 -7.18
CA CYS A 86 2.30 10.82 -7.13
C CYS A 86 2.73 11.35 -8.50
N LEU A 87 2.55 10.56 -9.56
CA LEU A 87 2.86 10.99 -10.92
C LEU A 87 1.90 12.07 -11.40
N ILE A 88 0.58 11.87 -11.21
CA ILE A 88 -0.43 12.86 -11.61
C ILE A 88 -0.13 14.22 -10.97
N ARG A 89 0.06 14.29 -9.65
CA ARG A 89 0.27 15.56 -8.95
C ARG A 89 1.56 16.30 -9.32
N ASN A 90 2.57 15.60 -9.84
CA ASN A 90 3.89 16.17 -10.10
C ASN A 90 4.18 16.39 -11.58
N LEU A 91 3.48 15.66 -12.47
CA LEU A 91 3.75 15.68 -13.91
C LEU A 91 2.60 16.30 -14.72
N THR A 92 1.45 16.58 -14.10
CA THR A 92 0.34 17.33 -14.74
C THR A 92 0.06 18.63 -14.00
N SER A 93 -0.77 19.49 -14.61
CA SER A 93 -1.26 20.73 -14.01
C SER A 93 -2.55 20.52 -13.20
N ILE A 94 -2.74 19.35 -12.59
CA ILE A 94 -3.92 19.09 -11.76
C ILE A 94 -3.98 20.06 -10.58
N ASN A 95 -5.15 20.66 -10.36
CA ASN A 95 -5.34 21.56 -9.22
C ASN A 95 -5.36 20.74 -7.91
N PRO A 96 -4.60 21.16 -6.88
CA PRO A 96 -4.69 20.53 -5.58
C PRO A 96 -6.05 20.83 -4.93
N PRO A 97 -6.51 19.98 -4.01
CA PRO A 97 -7.60 20.33 -3.09
C PRO A 97 -7.20 21.52 -2.22
N ILE A 98 -8.17 22.19 -1.60
CA ILE A 98 -7.93 23.35 -0.73
C ILE A 98 -6.89 23.05 0.36
N ASN A 99 -6.95 21.86 0.96
CA ASN A 99 -6.05 21.42 2.03
C ASN A 99 -4.85 20.59 1.53
N GLY A 100 -4.61 20.55 0.22
CA GLY A 100 -3.56 19.74 -0.40
C GLY A 100 -3.89 18.24 -0.52
N PHE A 101 -2.97 17.48 -1.12
CA PHE A 101 -3.14 16.05 -1.43
C PHE A 101 -2.92 15.09 -0.25
N ASP A 102 -2.53 15.61 0.90
CA ASP A 102 -2.20 14.83 2.11
C ASP A 102 -3.27 14.97 3.20
N SER A 103 -4.31 15.77 2.95
CA SER A 103 -5.44 16.02 3.84
C SER A 103 -6.74 15.57 3.20
N LEU A 104 -7.73 15.19 4.01
CA LEU A 104 -9.06 14.90 3.48
C LEU A 104 -9.65 16.21 2.91
N PRO A 105 -10.11 16.22 1.65
CA PRO A 105 -10.75 17.40 1.07
C PRO A 105 -12.05 17.75 1.78
N LEU A 106 -12.45 19.01 1.70
CA LEU A 106 -13.71 19.50 2.24
C LEU A 106 -14.91 18.83 1.54
N PRO A 107 -16.06 18.71 2.24
CA PRO A 107 -17.31 18.31 1.61
C PRO A 107 -17.63 19.22 0.42
N GLY A 108 -18.00 18.63 -0.72
CA GLY A 108 -18.32 19.36 -1.95
C GLY A 108 -17.15 19.59 -2.90
N GLU A 109 -15.90 19.35 -2.48
CA GLU A 109 -14.76 19.35 -3.40
C GLU A 109 -14.78 18.10 -4.31
N THR A 110 -15.27 18.27 -5.54
CA THR A 110 -15.50 17.19 -6.53
C THR A 110 -14.55 17.24 -7.74
N THR A 111 -13.46 18.01 -7.65
CA THR A 111 -12.44 18.02 -8.69
C THR A 111 -11.66 16.69 -8.71
N PRO A 112 -11.02 16.30 -9.83
CA PRO A 112 -10.19 15.10 -9.86
C PRO A 112 -9.07 15.10 -8.82
N GLY A 113 -8.44 16.25 -8.55
CA GLY A 113 -7.41 16.37 -7.51
C GLY A 113 -7.97 16.05 -6.13
N SER A 114 -9.16 16.56 -5.83
CA SER A 114 -9.92 16.26 -4.61
C SER A 114 -10.29 14.78 -4.52
N ASP A 115 -10.75 14.15 -5.59
CA ASP A 115 -11.09 12.72 -5.57
C ASP A 115 -9.88 11.81 -5.37
N LEU A 116 -8.74 12.13 -6.00
CA LEU A 116 -7.49 11.39 -5.78
C LEU A 116 -7.00 11.53 -4.33
N ALA A 117 -7.02 12.75 -3.78
CA ALA A 117 -6.66 13.01 -2.38
C ALA A 117 -7.58 12.26 -1.41
N ARG A 118 -8.89 12.26 -1.68
CA ARG A 118 -9.91 11.54 -0.89
C ARG A 118 -9.64 10.04 -0.84
N ILE A 119 -9.41 9.39 -1.99
CA ILE A 119 -9.08 7.95 -2.06
C ILE A 119 -7.79 7.67 -1.27
N LYS A 120 -6.75 8.49 -1.46
CA LYS A 120 -5.49 8.35 -0.74
C LYS A 120 -5.67 8.46 0.78
N CYS A 121 -6.42 9.45 1.26
CA CYS A 121 -6.67 9.64 2.68
C CYS A 121 -7.42 8.44 3.29
N TYR A 122 -8.46 7.92 2.64
CA TYR A 122 -9.17 6.75 3.15
C TYR A 122 -8.31 5.48 3.15
N ARG A 123 -7.47 5.28 2.12
CA ARG A 123 -6.49 4.17 2.12
C ARG A 123 -5.51 4.28 3.28
N ASN A 124 -4.98 5.48 3.54
CA ASN A 124 -4.06 5.71 4.65
C ASN A 124 -4.75 5.49 6.01
N LYS A 125 -5.96 6.03 6.19
CA LYS A 125 -6.74 5.82 7.41
C LYS A 125 -7.01 4.33 7.67
N LEU A 126 -7.38 3.56 6.64
CA LEU A 126 -7.61 2.13 6.78
C LEU A 126 -6.31 1.37 7.08
N ALA A 127 -5.19 1.74 6.45
CA ALA A 127 -3.90 1.10 6.66
C ALA A 127 -3.32 1.32 8.07
N HIS A 128 -3.67 2.44 8.70
CA HIS A 128 -3.30 2.76 10.08
C HIS A 128 -4.44 2.49 11.08
N HIS A 129 -5.46 1.74 10.67
CA HIS A 129 -6.57 1.39 11.52
C HIS A 129 -6.18 0.21 12.42
N ASP A 130 -6.14 0.42 13.73
CA ASP A 130 -5.64 -0.57 14.69
C ASP A 130 -6.63 -1.73 14.96
N SER A 131 -7.89 -1.57 14.54
CA SER A 131 -8.94 -2.57 14.69
C SER A 131 -9.38 -3.14 13.34
N ASN A 132 -10.02 -4.31 13.36
CA ASN A 132 -10.72 -4.88 12.20
C ASN A 132 -12.23 -4.53 12.20
N THR A 133 -12.64 -3.52 12.95
CA THR A 133 -14.04 -3.05 13.06
C THR A 133 -14.16 -1.61 12.57
N ILE A 134 -15.25 -1.28 11.88
CA ILE A 134 -15.60 0.09 11.51
C ILE A 134 -17.05 0.35 11.86
N ASP A 135 -17.31 1.42 12.62
CA ASP A 135 -18.68 1.81 12.97
C ASP A 135 -19.49 2.18 11.72
N THR A 136 -20.79 1.90 11.77
CA THR A 136 -21.70 2.08 10.63
C THR A 136 -21.79 3.55 10.17
N THR A 137 -21.57 4.53 11.05
CA THR A 137 -21.65 5.96 10.69
C THR A 137 -20.44 6.36 9.84
N TYR A 138 -19.23 6.02 10.29
CA TYR A 138 -18.02 6.24 9.52
C TYR A 138 -18.03 5.44 8.22
N PHE A 139 -18.45 4.17 8.28
CA PHE A 139 -18.56 3.32 7.09
C PHE A 139 -19.43 3.98 6.02
N ASN A 140 -20.64 4.43 6.37
CA ASN A 140 -21.53 5.04 5.40
C ASN A 140 -20.99 6.34 4.79
N THR A 141 -20.32 7.15 5.61
CA THR A 141 -19.66 8.39 5.15
C THR A 141 -18.52 8.07 4.19
N ALA A 142 -17.60 7.19 4.61
CA ALA A 142 -16.46 6.76 3.81
C ALA A 142 -16.91 6.11 2.49
N TRP A 143 -17.91 5.24 2.55
CA TRP A 143 -18.42 4.54 1.38
C TRP A 143 -18.91 5.52 0.32
N ARG A 144 -19.79 6.45 0.70
CA ARG A 144 -20.33 7.46 -0.21
C ARG A 144 -19.21 8.28 -0.83
N ASP A 145 -18.33 8.83 0.01
CA ASP A 145 -17.26 9.71 -0.40
C ASP A 145 -16.29 9.01 -1.38
N ILE A 146 -15.98 7.74 -1.14
CA ILE A 146 -15.13 6.92 -2.03
C ILE A 146 -15.88 6.51 -3.29
N SER A 147 -17.13 6.05 -3.20
CA SER A 147 -17.90 5.61 -4.38
C SER A 147 -18.11 6.75 -5.36
N ASP A 148 -18.41 7.95 -4.85
CA ASP A 148 -18.60 9.14 -5.66
C ASP A 148 -17.30 9.53 -6.40
N ALA A 149 -16.16 9.47 -5.70
CA ALA A 149 -14.84 9.69 -6.29
C ALA A 149 -14.52 8.62 -7.36
N VAL A 150 -14.83 7.36 -7.09
CA VAL A 150 -14.69 6.26 -8.07
C VAL A 150 -15.53 6.53 -9.31
N GLY A 151 -16.77 6.99 -9.15
CA GLY A 151 -17.65 7.33 -10.27
C GLY A 151 -17.10 8.45 -11.14
N ARG A 152 -16.57 9.52 -10.52
CA ARG A 152 -16.00 10.66 -11.25
C ARG A 152 -14.67 10.32 -11.96
N LEU A 153 -13.83 9.49 -11.35
CA LEU A 153 -12.52 9.11 -11.92
C LEU A 153 -12.64 7.97 -12.95
N GLY A 154 -13.42 6.94 -12.62
CA GLY A 154 -13.51 5.68 -13.36
C GLY A 154 -14.78 5.49 -14.18
N GLY A 155 -15.79 6.35 -13.99
CA GLY A 155 -17.06 6.31 -14.72
C GLY A 155 -18.19 5.56 -14.01
N GLN A 156 -19.38 5.67 -14.59
CA GLN A 156 -20.64 5.22 -13.98
C GLN A 156 -20.68 3.71 -13.70
N THR A 157 -20.08 2.89 -14.55
CA THR A 157 -20.03 1.43 -14.36
C THR A 157 -19.28 1.05 -13.08
N MET A 158 -18.17 1.73 -12.77
CA MET A 158 -17.42 1.47 -11.53
C MET A 158 -18.17 1.98 -10.30
N TYR A 159 -18.91 3.09 -10.43
CA TYR A 159 -19.81 3.56 -9.37
C TYR A 159 -20.89 2.51 -9.05
N GLN A 160 -21.52 1.93 -10.07
CA GLN A 160 -22.52 0.87 -9.92
C GLN A 160 -21.91 -0.39 -9.29
N GLU A 161 -20.68 -0.75 -9.66
CA GLU A 161 -19.94 -1.83 -9.02
C GLU A 161 -19.75 -1.58 -7.51
N CYS A 162 -19.46 -0.34 -7.10
CA CYS A 162 -19.43 0.03 -5.69
C CYS A 162 -20.80 -0.21 -5.04
N GLN A 163 -21.91 0.23 -5.65
CA GLN A 163 -23.23 0.01 -5.07
C GLN A 163 -23.56 -1.49 -4.92
N GLY A 164 -23.21 -2.30 -5.91
CA GLY A 164 -23.34 -3.76 -5.86
C GLY A 164 -22.50 -4.38 -4.76
N LEU A 165 -21.24 -3.94 -4.58
CA LEU A 165 -20.36 -4.43 -3.53
C LEU A 165 -20.88 -4.12 -2.12
N LYS A 166 -21.57 -2.99 -1.94
CA LYS A 166 -22.11 -2.57 -0.63
C LYS A 166 -23.13 -3.56 -0.08
N VAL A 167 -23.99 -4.07 -0.97
CA VAL A 167 -25.12 -4.95 -0.62
C VAL A 167 -24.82 -6.43 -0.86
N LYS A 168 -23.66 -6.75 -1.43
CA LYS A 168 -23.25 -8.13 -1.68
C LYS A 168 -23.21 -8.89 -0.36
N ILE A 169 -23.89 -10.04 -0.32
CA ILE A 169 -23.82 -10.96 0.81
C ILE A 169 -22.38 -11.47 0.89
N LEU A 170 -21.75 -11.22 2.03
CA LEU A 170 -20.49 -11.86 2.39
C LEU A 170 -20.84 -13.28 2.82
N ASP A 171 -20.95 -14.19 1.86
CA ASP A 171 -21.27 -15.59 2.16
C ASP A 171 -20.18 -16.27 3.00
N GLN A 172 -20.48 -17.48 3.45
CA GLN A 172 -19.63 -18.25 4.35
C GLN A 172 -18.22 -18.54 3.77
N SER A 173 -18.10 -18.64 2.44
CA SER A 173 -16.80 -18.78 1.76
C SER A 173 -15.99 -17.48 1.82
N ASN A 174 -16.64 -16.32 1.67
CA ASN A 174 -15.99 -15.03 1.89
C ASN A 174 -15.60 -14.87 3.38
N GLN A 175 -16.40 -15.36 4.32
CA GLN A 175 -16.09 -15.29 5.76
C GLN A 175 -14.89 -16.18 6.15
N GLU A 176 -14.77 -17.39 5.59
CA GLU A 176 -13.62 -18.27 5.79
C GLU A 176 -12.34 -17.66 5.23
N ILE A 177 -12.38 -17.15 3.98
CA ILE A 177 -11.24 -16.43 3.38
C ILE A 177 -10.88 -15.20 4.21
N MET A 178 -11.87 -14.47 4.74
CA MET A 178 -11.63 -13.33 5.62
C MET A 178 -10.98 -13.74 6.95
N LEU A 179 -11.36 -14.89 7.50
CA LEU A 179 -10.79 -15.43 8.73
C LEU A 179 -9.35 -15.92 8.50
N GLU A 180 -9.08 -16.57 7.37
CA GLU A 180 -7.73 -16.96 6.95
C GLU A 180 -6.84 -15.73 6.75
N ILE A 181 -7.32 -14.70 6.04
CA ILE A 181 -6.59 -13.44 5.89
C ILE A 181 -6.31 -12.80 7.26
N LYS A 182 -7.28 -12.85 8.20
CA LYS A 182 -7.11 -12.33 9.56
C LYS A 182 -6.04 -13.10 10.33
N GLN A 183 -6.05 -14.43 10.27
CA GLN A 183 -5.03 -15.29 10.89
C GLN A 183 -3.65 -15.01 10.31
N SER A 184 -3.52 -14.99 8.98
CA SER A 184 -2.25 -14.68 8.32
C SER A 184 -1.75 -13.27 8.64
N LEU A 185 -2.64 -12.27 8.76
CA LEU A 185 -2.24 -10.92 9.17
C LEU A 185 -1.74 -10.86 10.61
N GLU A 186 -2.32 -11.64 11.51
CA GLU A 186 -1.88 -11.70 12.91
C GLU A 186 -0.54 -12.42 13.04
N GLU A 187 -0.37 -13.55 12.34
CA GLU A 187 0.92 -14.24 12.21
C GLU A 187 2.00 -13.30 11.65
N LEU A 188 1.68 -12.50 10.63
CA LEU A 188 2.60 -11.50 10.08
C LEU A 188 3.00 -10.42 11.09
N LYS A 189 2.09 -10.00 11.99
CA LYS A 189 2.43 -9.05 13.07
C LYS A 189 3.36 -9.69 14.10
N GLU A 190 3.08 -10.92 14.51
CA GLU A 190 3.92 -11.65 15.46
C GLU A 190 5.33 -11.90 14.90
N LEU A 191 5.41 -12.29 13.62
CA LEU A 191 6.68 -12.44 12.91
C LEU A 191 7.44 -11.12 12.85
N LYS A 192 6.76 -10.00 12.61
CA LYS A 192 7.38 -8.67 12.60
C LYS A 192 7.98 -8.32 13.97
N LEU A 193 7.23 -8.55 15.06
CA LEU A 193 7.74 -8.34 16.42
C LEU A 193 8.97 -9.21 16.71
N THR A 194 8.96 -10.45 16.23
CA THR A 194 10.09 -11.37 16.37
C THR A 194 11.33 -10.86 15.63
N ILE A 195 11.15 -10.38 14.39
CA ILE A 195 12.23 -9.76 13.60
C ILE A 195 12.81 -8.54 14.32
N ASP A 196 11.95 -7.66 14.86
CA ASP A 196 12.40 -6.47 15.58
C ASP A 196 13.21 -6.84 16.84
N ASN A 197 12.80 -7.87 17.59
CA ASN A 197 13.56 -8.38 18.73
C ASN A 197 14.92 -8.97 18.33
N LEU A 198 14.96 -9.79 17.28
CA LEU A 198 16.21 -10.37 16.76
C LEU A 198 17.18 -9.27 16.30
N ASN A 199 16.68 -8.21 15.67
CA ASN A 199 17.51 -7.07 15.28
C ASN A 199 18.14 -6.35 16.49
N ILE A 200 17.41 -6.27 17.61
CA ILE A 200 17.94 -5.73 18.87
C ILE A 200 19.03 -6.63 19.44
N GLU A 201 18.81 -7.95 19.51
CA GLU A 201 19.81 -8.90 20.01
C GLU A 201 21.07 -8.93 19.15
N HIS A 202 20.89 -8.97 17.82
CA HIS A 202 21.99 -8.87 16.87
C HIS A 202 22.82 -7.61 17.12
N SER A 203 22.17 -6.46 17.36
CA SER A 203 22.87 -5.21 17.68
C SER A 203 23.72 -5.32 18.95
N LYS A 204 23.22 -6.00 20.00
CA LYS A 204 23.98 -6.24 21.25
C LYS A 204 25.18 -7.15 21.02
N VAL A 205 25.02 -8.25 20.27
CA VAL A 205 26.13 -9.16 19.94
C VAL A 205 27.19 -8.43 19.14
N MET A 206 26.78 -7.64 18.15
CA MET A 206 27.71 -6.85 17.35
C MET A 206 28.44 -5.79 18.18
N GLU A 207 27.84 -5.28 19.25
CA GLU A 207 28.51 -4.40 20.21
C GLU A 207 29.58 -5.13 21.02
N ILE A 208 29.29 -6.33 21.54
CA ILE A 208 30.27 -7.18 22.25
C ILE A 208 31.46 -7.53 21.35
N LEU A 209 31.20 -7.80 20.06
CA LEU A 209 32.25 -8.15 19.09
C LEU A 209 33.10 -6.95 18.62
N LYS A 210 32.77 -5.70 19.01
CA LYS A 210 33.63 -4.53 18.74
C LYS A 210 34.90 -4.55 19.59
N ASP A 211 34.87 -5.19 20.76
CA ASP A 211 36.06 -5.33 21.59
C ASP A 211 37.04 -6.33 20.96
N PRO A 212 38.36 -6.04 20.96
CA PRO A 212 39.35 -6.91 20.35
C PRO A 212 39.37 -8.27 21.07
N ILE A 213 38.86 -9.30 20.39
CA ILE A 213 38.87 -10.67 20.87
C ILE A 213 40.33 -11.13 21.02
N PRO A 214 40.76 -11.58 22.22
CA PRO A 214 42.10 -12.11 22.44
C PRO A 214 42.45 -13.21 21.41
N TRP A 215 43.64 -13.13 20.82
CA TRP A 215 44.03 -14.00 19.69
C TRP A 215 43.89 -15.50 20.01
N ASN A 216 44.10 -15.89 21.27
CA ASN A 216 43.99 -17.26 21.77
C ASN A 216 42.55 -17.80 21.83
N ILE A 217 41.51 -16.96 21.69
CA ILE A 217 40.09 -17.35 21.72
C ILE A 217 39.47 -17.32 20.31
N LYS A 218 40.08 -16.57 19.37
CA LYS A 218 39.52 -16.30 18.04
C LYS A 218 39.32 -17.55 17.18
N GLY A 219 40.27 -18.50 17.24
CA GLY A 219 40.18 -19.78 16.52
C GLY A 219 39.06 -20.68 17.06
N THR A 220 38.89 -20.73 18.38
CA THR A 220 37.86 -21.53 19.05
C THR A 220 36.46 -20.97 18.77
N LEU A 221 36.32 -19.64 18.76
CA LEU A 221 35.05 -18.97 18.46
C LEU A 221 34.61 -19.20 17.00
N TYR A 222 35.55 -19.14 16.05
CA TYR A 222 35.26 -19.39 14.64
C TYR A 222 34.75 -20.81 14.40
N LEU A 223 35.40 -21.82 15.00
CA LEU A 223 34.98 -23.22 14.94
C LEU A 223 33.59 -23.43 15.57
N LEU A 224 33.32 -22.81 16.73
CA LEU A 224 32.02 -22.92 17.39
C LEU A 224 30.88 -22.28 16.59
N ILE A 225 31.12 -21.14 15.93
CA ILE A 225 30.13 -20.51 15.06
C ILE A 225 29.86 -21.38 13.83
N GLN A 226 30.91 -21.90 13.19
CA GLN A 226 30.78 -22.75 12.01
C GLN A 226 29.96 -24.02 12.32
N ILE A 227 30.27 -24.70 13.43
CA ILE A 227 29.52 -25.89 13.90
C ILE A 227 28.05 -25.57 14.14
N LYS A 228 27.75 -24.41 14.74
CA LYS A 228 26.36 -24.00 15.00
C LYS A 228 25.61 -23.69 13.71
N VAL A 229 26.23 -22.96 12.78
CA VAL A 229 25.62 -22.61 11.49
C VAL A 229 25.35 -23.87 10.67
N ASP A 230 26.30 -24.81 10.60
CA ASP A 230 26.12 -26.07 9.88
C ASP A 230 25.01 -26.94 10.50
N TYR A 231 24.88 -26.95 11.83
CA TYR A 231 23.79 -27.63 12.52
C TYR A 231 22.41 -27.06 12.16
N TYR A 232 22.27 -25.74 12.05
CA TYR A 232 20.99 -25.10 11.69
C TYR A 232 20.65 -25.14 10.19
N LEU A 233 21.63 -25.37 9.31
CA LEU A 233 21.40 -25.44 7.85
C LEU A 233 21.13 -26.86 7.33
N THR A 234 21.37 -27.89 8.14
CA THR A 234 21.22 -29.30 7.75
C THR A 234 20.03 -30.02 8.39
N GLY A 235 19.21 -29.31 9.17
CA GLY A 235 17.93 -29.79 9.74
C GLY A 235 16.75 -29.03 9.16
#